data_AF-A0A4R7I4G9-F1
#
_entry.id   AF-A0A4R7I4G9-F1
#
_cell.length_a   1.000
_cell.length_b   1.000
_cell.length_c   1.000
_cell.angle_alpha   90.00
_cell.angle_beta   90.00
_cell.angle_gamma   90.00
#
_symmetry.space_group_name_H-M   'P 1'
#
loop_
_entity.id
_entity.type
_entity.pdbx_description
1 polymer ?
#
loop_
_entity_poly.entity_id
_entity_poly.type
_entity_poly.pdbx_seq_one_letter_code
_entity_poly.pdbx_strand_id
1 'polypeptide(L)'
;MRQNTNRRHHRDEGAILPLVLVVTVVLSIIVVGIATYTSAGLRYGQQSEARAGRLASAQGAMDDALEQLELRSSLCATAAGGAGIDVPFPETVNGSDVVVSCRIVGGALPPADGWAIVITEEGAPATGNTFEFSLGGKPEINGPVFLNSPSRSNFSQPTTIVEGDIWYPDDGCAVSNPSDSGVQFARSSVTLNNLSFDPTTRGIYCVNRTWDQLFGTNLTVSTKVAEYEADLGTWQNPGYNIEGSCRVFEPGYYTSLPLGNNNYFKSGDYVFDNLGLVTLKGKTMTMGNITRQEYPAIDNTDCDSVRLADSDDGATLYIKGNTRFESQANSGIEVSGKQQGTAFVAVHVLNSSLGYSTPLFTANNGAKKEVAVQALLWAPYNSLQFDTIPAQKAAVLRGGAVVAGFTGGVSAAAVGFVIEVPTSAASTKLLLESTATDSQGENTVRVIANYRPSTGEVAVASRRVLD
;
A
#
# COMPACT_ATOMS: atom_id res chain seq x y z
N MET A 1 -43.49 85.70 -80.66
CA MET A 1 -43.59 85.82 -79.19
C MET A 1 -44.45 84.67 -78.70
N ARG A 2 -44.09 83.75 -77.82
CA ARG A 2 -43.00 83.65 -76.84
C ARG A 2 -42.53 82.18 -76.76
N GLN A 3 -41.23 82.04 -76.50
CA GLN A 3 -40.49 80.84 -76.12
C GLN A 3 -40.81 80.36 -74.69
N ASN A 4 -40.50 79.07 -74.44
CA ASN A 4 -39.98 78.47 -73.19
C ASN A 4 -40.96 78.38 -72.00
N THR A 5 -41.04 77.29 -71.22
CA THR A 5 -40.00 76.35 -70.76
C THR A 5 -40.59 74.96 -70.49
N ASN A 6 -40.00 73.90 -71.04
CA ASN A 6 -40.07 72.57 -70.43
C ASN A 6 -38.72 71.87 -70.59
N ARG A 7 -37.85 72.02 -69.59
CA ARG A 7 -36.61 71.27 -69.42
C ARG A 7 -36.40 71.09 -67.93
N ARG A 8 -36.60 69.86 -67.46
CA ARG A 8 -35.84 69.17 -66.39
C ARG A 8 -36.60 67.91 -66.01
N HIS A 9 -36.13 66.76 -66.52
CA HIS A 9 -36.11 65.45 -65.84
C HIS A 9 -35.70 64.40 -66.88
N HIS A 10 -34.40 64.23 -67.10
CA HIS A 10 -33.81 63.04 -67.77
C HIS A 10 -32.28 63.13 -67.65
N ARG A 11 -31.78 63.12 -66.40
CA ARG A 11 -30.33 63.05 -66.16
C ARG A 11 -29.87 61.92 -65.23
N ASP A 12 -30.79 61.10 -64.72
CA ASP A 12 -30.46 60.10 -63.68
C ASP A 12 -30.71 58.62 -64.07
N GLU A 13 -31.06 58.31 -65.33
CA GLU A 13 -31.35 56.92 -65.73
C GLU A 13 -30.12 56.05 -66.04
N GLY A 14 -28.93 56.64 -66.21
CA GLY A 14 -27.69 55.90 -66.52
C GLY A 14 -26.83 55.53 -65.30
N ALA A 15 -27.12 56.10 -64.12
CA ALA A 15 -26.29 55.96 -62.92
C ALA A 15 -26.78 54.87 -61.93
N ILE A 16 -28.01 54.36 -62.12
CA ILE A 16 -28.61 53.36 -61.22
C ILE A 16 -27.92 52.00 -61.33
N LEU A 17 -27.56 51.57 -62.54
CA LEU A 17 -26.96 50.25 -62.79
C LEU A 17 -25.57 50.08 -62.14
N PRO A 18 -24.61 51.03 -62.27
CA PRO A 18 -23.34 50.93 -61.56
C PRO A 18 -23.50 51.06 -60.04
N LEU A 19 -24.48 51.84 -59.55
CA LEU A 19 -24.74 51.97 -58.12
C LEU A 19 -25.25 50.66 -57.52
N VAL A 20 -26.20 49.99 -58.19
CA VAL A 20 -26.70 48.66 -57.77
C VAL A 20 -25.58 47.62 -57.83
N LEU A 21 -24.71 47.66 -58.84
CA LEU A 21 -23.57 46.74 -58.96
C LEU A 21 -22.56 46.94 -57.83
N VAL A 22 -22.22 48.19 -57.49
CA VAL A 22 -21.33 48.48 -56.36
C VAL A 22 -21.95 48.04 -55.04
N VAL A 23 -23.24 48.35 -54.82
CA VAL A 23 -23.95 47.95 -53.59
C VAL A 23 -24.01 46.42 -53.46
N THR A 24 -24.30 45.70 -54.55
CA THR A 24 -24.35 44.22 -54.53
C THR A 24 -22.98 43.58 -54.31
N VAL A 25 -21.91 44.13 -54.90
CA VAL A 25 -20.53 43.64 -54.66
C VAL A 25 -20.12 43.90 -53.21
N VAL A 26 -20.36 45.10 -52.68
CA VAL A 26 -20.04 45.45 -51.28
C VAL A 26 -20.83 44.55 -50.31
N LEU A 27 -22.13 44.35 -50.54
CA LEU A 27 -22.94 43.43 -49.73
C LEU A 27 -22.43 41.99 -49.82
N SER A 28 -22.04 41.52 -51.01
CA SER A 28 -21.49 40.17 -51.18
C SER A 28 -20.18 39.98 -50.42
N ILE A 29 -19.28 40.97 -50.46
CA ILE A 29 -18.02 40.94 -49.69
C ILE A 29 -18.31 40.92 -48.19
N ILE A 30 -19.27 41.72 -47.71
CA ILE A 30 -19.68 41.74 -46.31
C ILE A 30 -20.24 40.37 -45.89
N VAL A 31 -21.13 39.76 -46.68
CA VAL A 31 -21.71 38.44 -46.40
C VAL A 31 -20.62 37.35 -46.35
N VAL A 32 -19.68 37.35 -47.30
CA VAL A 32 -18.54 36.42 -47.29
C VAL A 32 -17.65 36.64 -46.06
N GLY A 33 -17.42 37.89 -45.68
CA GLY A 33 -16.67 38.25 -44.46
C GLY A 33 -17.35 37.74 -43.18
N ILE A 34 -18.67 37.92 -43.05
CA ILE A 34 -19.46 37.41 -41.92
C ILE A 34 -19.44 35.88 -41.90
N ALA A 35 -19.64 35.21 -43.04
CA ALA A 35 -19.61 33.75 -43.13
C ALA A 35 -18.24 33.16 -42.77
N THR A 36 -17.16 33.82 -43.17
CA THR A 36 -15.80 33.41 -42.82
C THR A 36 -15.57 33.57 -41.31
N TYR A 37 -15.98 34.70 -40.75
CA TYR A 37 -15.88 34.96 -39.31
C TYR A 37 -16.70 33.97 -38.46
N THR A 38 -17.95 33.68 -38.85
CA THR A 38 -18.78 32.70 -38.14
C THR A 38 -18.21 31.29 -38.25
N SER A 39 -17.66 30.90 -39.43
CA SER A 39 -17.00 29.60 -39.58
C SER A 39 -15.75 29.46 -38.72
N ALA A 40 -14.95 30.53 -38.58
CA ALA A 40 -13.80 30.56 -37.69
C ALA A 40 -14.25 30.49 -36.23
N GLY A 41 -15.26 31.26 -35.84
CA GLY A 41 -15.85 31.23 -34.49
C GLY A 41 -16.37 29.85 -34.09
N LEU A 42 -17.03 29.14 -35.01
CA LEU A 42 -17.49 27.77 -34.78
C LEU A 42 -16.33 26.78 -34.61
N ARG A 43 -15.28 26.89 -35.45
CA ARG A 43 -14.08 26.04 -35.32
C ARG A 43 -13.33 26.28 -34.01
N TYR A 44 -13.17 27.54 -33.61
CA TYR A 44 -12.57 27.89 -32.32
C TYR A 44 -13.45 27.41 -31.15
N GLY A 45 -14.76 27.55 -31.25
CA GLY A 45 -15.72 27.04 -30.26
C GLY A 45 -15.59 25.52 -30.07
N GLN A 46 -15.56 24.76 -31.17
CA GLN A 46 -15.40 23.30 -31.15
C GLN A 46 -14.06 22.86 -30.53
N GLN A 47 -12.95 23.54 -30.85
CA GLN A 47 -11.65 23.23 -30.24
C GLN A 47 -11.62 23.58 -28.74
N SER A 48 -12.25 24.68 -28.35
CA SER A 48 -12.34 25.09 -26.93
C SER A 48 -13.18 24.10 -26.13
N GLU A 49 -14.29 23.62 -26.69
CA GLU A 49 -15.18 22.65 -26.05
C GLU A 49 -14.51 21.28 -25.91
N ALA A 50 -13.85 20.79 -26.97
CA ALA A 50 -13.11 19.54 -26.91
C ALA A 50 -11.96 19.59 -25.90
N ARG A 51 -11.22 20.72 -25.86
CA ARG A 51 -10.18 20.93 -24.85
C ARG A 51 -10.75 20.95 -23.43
N ALA A 52 -11.90 21.60 -23.23
CA ALA A 52 -12.58 21.61 -21.93
C ALA A 52 -13.06 20.19 -21.53
N GLY A 53 -13.58 19.40 -22.48
CA GLY A 53 -13.99 18.01 -22.27
C GLY A 53 -12.85 17.11 -21.83
N ARG A 54 -11.69 17.18 -22.52
CA ARG A 54 -10.47 16.46 -22.11
C ARG A 54 -9.97 16.90 -20.74
N LEU A 55 -9.94 18.20 -20.47
CA LEU A 55 -9.49 18.73 -19.18
C LEU A 55 -10.38 18.26 -18.03
N ALA A 56 -11.70 18.28 -18.21
CA ALA A 56 -12.65 17.77 -17.22
C ALA A 56 -12.44 16.27 -16.96
N SER A 57 -12.17 15.50 -18.02
CA SER A 57 -11.89 14.06 -17.93
C SER A 57 -10.60 13.77 -17.17
N ALA A 58 -9.51 14.49 -17.49
CA ALA A 58 -8.25 14.38 -16.77
C ALA A 58 -8.39 14.79 -15.30
N GLN A 59 -9.19 15.82 -15.00
CA GLN A 59 -9.47 16.25 -13.63
C GLN A 59 -10.25 15.20 -12.85
N GLY A 60 -11.31 14.63 -13.43
CA GLY A 60 -12.12 13.59 -12.79
C GLY A 60 -11.30 12.35 -12.45
N ALA A 61 -10.48 11.86 -13.39
CA ALA A 61 -9.59 10.72 -13.12
C ALA A 61 -8.51 11.04 -12.07
N MET A 62 -8.04 12.29 -12.00
CA MET A 62 -7.10 12.70 -10.96
C MET A 62 -7.76 12.73 -9.57
N ASP A 63 -9.01 13.18 -9.48
CA ASP A 63 -9.73 13.22 -8.21
C ASP A 63 -10.06 11.79 -7.72
N ASP A 64 -10.44 10.88 -8.63
CA ASP A 64 -10.56 9.44 -8.32
C ASP A 64 -9.21 8.85 -7.87
N ALA A 65 -8.11 9.14 -8.55
CA ALA A 65 -6.80 8.63 -8.15
C ALA A 65 -6.37 9.11 -6.76
N LEU A 66 -6.70 10.34 -6.36
CA LEU A 66 -6.47 10.84 -5.01
C LEU A 66 -7.35 10.13 -3.99
N GLU A 67 -8.62 9.89 -4.30
CA GLU A 67 -9.53 9.11 -3.46
C GLU A 67 -9.01 7.66 -3.28
N GLN A 68 -8.52 7.02 -4.34
CA GLN A 68 -7.91 5.68 -4.27
C GLN A 68 -6.68 5.65 -3.35
N LEU A 69 -5.88 6.71 -3.31
CA LEU A 69 -4.74 6.83 -2.38
C LEU A 69 -5.22 6.99 -0.93
N GLU A 70 -6.26 7.80 -0.69
CA GLU A 70 -6.91 7.94 0.63
C GLU A 70 -7.43 6.59 1.14
N LEU A 71 -7.91 5.81 0.21
CA LEU A 71 -8.34 4.44 0.32
C LEU A 71 -7.18 3.42 0.34
N ARG A 72 -5.92 3.84 0.54
CA ARG A 72 -4.74 2.96 0.65
C ARG A 72 -4.48 2.05 -0.56
N SER A 73 -4.82 2.47 -1.78
CA SER A 73 -4.35 1.80 -2.99
C SER A 73 -2.82 1.94 -3.08
N SER A 74 -2.10 0.87 -2.70
CA SER A 74 -0.69 0.95 -2.29
C SER A 74 0.32 0.63 -3.39
N LEU A 75 -0.10 0.32 -4.63
CA LEU A 75 0.82 -0.08 -5.69
C LEU A 75 1.86 1.04 -5.98
N CYS A 76 1.39 2.29 -5.99
CA CYS A 76 2.21 3.51 -6.08
C CYS A 76 3.32 3.64 -5.02
N ALA A 77 3.09 3.05 -3.85
CA ALA A 77 3.95 3.14 -2.68
C ALA A 77 4.97 2.00 -2.60
N THR A 78 4.96 1.07 -3.55
CA THR A 78 5.95 -0.03 -3.65
C THR A 78 7.27 0.45 -4.25
N ALA A 79 8.32 -0.38 -4.21
CA ALA A 79 9.60 -0.08 -4.86
C ALA A 79 9.44 0.15 -6.37
N ALA A 80 8.43 -0.49 -6.97
CA ALA A 80 8.11 -0.34 -8.38
C ALA A 80 7.54 1.05 -8.72
N GLY A 81 6.99 1.77 -7.74
CA GLY A 81 6.54 3.16 -7.87
C GLY A 81 7.65 4.16 -8.22
N GLY A 82 8.93 3.81 -8.06
CA GLY A 82 10.05 4.66 -8.48
C GLY A 82 10.14 4.84 -10.01
N ALA A 83 9.71 3.82 -10.78
CA ALA A 83 9.72 3.84 -12.24
C ALA A 83 8.52 4.58 -12.84
N GLY A 84 7.44 4.76 -12.08
CA GLY A 84 6.14 5.20 -12.58
C GLY A 84 5.23 4.01 -12.86
N ILE A 85 3.96 4.16 -12.49
CA ILE A 85 2.91 3.16 -12.68
C ILE A 85 1.76 3.85 -13.40
N ASP A 86 1.37 3.32 -14.56
CA ASP A 86 0.27 3.87 -15.34
C ASP A 86 -1.02 3.10 -15.04
N VAL A 87 -2.03 3.85 -14.58
CA VAL A 87 -3.36 3.35 -14.22
C VAL A 87 -4.34 3.80 -15.29
N PRO A 88 -4.86 2.91 -16.15
CA PRO A 88 -5.93 3.28 -17.05
C PRO A 88 -7.20 3.59 -16.25
N PHE A 89 -7.83 4.72 -16.53
CA PHE A 89 -9.14 5.04 -15.95
C PHE A 89 -10.19 4.15 -16.65
N PRO A 90 -11.03 3.41 -15.90
CA PRO A 90 -11.84 2.32 -16.44
C PRO A 90 -12.95 2.76 -17.40
N GLU A 91 -13.28 4.05 -17.44
CA GLU A 91 -14.34 4.59 -18.29
C GLU A 91 -13.82 5.70 -19.22
N THR A 92 -14.34 5.75 -20.44
CA THR A 92 -14.14 6.91 -21.31
C THR A 92 -14.98 8.07 -20.79
N VAL A 93 -14.36 9.09 -20.22
CA VAL A 93 -15.07 10.30 -19.79
C VAL A 93 -15.11 11.25 -20.99
N ASN A 94 -16.31 11.70 -21.37
CA ASN A 94 -16.52 12.58 -22.53
C ASN A 94 -15.86 12.10 -23.85
N GLY A 95 -15.76 10.79 -24.06
CA GLY A 95 -15.14 10.20 -25.26
C GLY A 95 -13.62 10.35 -25.33
N SER A 96 -12.98 10.68 -24.22
CA SER A 96 -11.52 10.70 -24.07
C SER A 96 -11.06 9.49 -23.26
N ASP A 97 -9.96 8.87 -23.68
CA ASP A 97 -9.26 7.85 -22.90
C ASP A 97 -8.36 8.54 -21.87
N VAL A 98 -8.39 8.10 -20.62
CA VAL A 98 -7.61 8.74 -19.55
C VAL A 98 -6.67 7.74 -18.89
N VAL A 99 -5.42 8.14 -18.70
CA VAL A 99 -4.39 7.36 -18.00
C VAL A 99 -3.84 8.21 -16.86
N VAL A 100 -3.76 7.65 -15.66
CA VAL A 100 -3.13 8.27 -14.49
C VAL A 100 -1.80 7.60 -14.22
N SER A 101 -0.69 8.30 -14.47
CA SER A 101 0.63 7.88 -14.06
C SER A 101 0.90 8.26 -12.61
N CYS A 102 1.53 7.37 -11.86
CA CYS A 102 1.86 7.55 -10.45
C CYS A 102 3.31 7.19 -10.17
N ARG A 103 4.10 8.14 -9.66
CA ARG A 103 5.54 7.97 -9.45
C ARG A 103 6.02 8.55 -8.13
N ILE A 104 6.89 7.82 -7.43
CA ILE A 104 7.61 8.32 -6.26
C ILE A 104 8.70 9.29 -6.74
N VAL A 105 8.61 10.55 -6.29
CA VAL A 105 9.56 11.64 -6.65
C VAL A 105 10.34 12.19 -5.46
N GLY A 106 10.05 11.73 -4.24
CA GLY A 106 10.81 12.09 -3.06
C GLY A 106 10.39 11.28 -1.83
N GLY A 107 11.31 11.12 -0.89
CA GLY A 107 11.14 10.16 0.21
C GLY A 107 11.53 8.75 -0.20
N ALA A 108 11.61 7.85 0.77
CA ALA A 108 11.86 6.43 0.56
C ALA A 108 10.92 5.66 1.48
N LEU A 109 10.10 4.79 0.90
CA LEU A 109 9.24 3.90 1.65
C LEU A 109 9.96 2.58 1.87
N PRO A 110 9.79 1.95 3.04
CA PRO A 110 10.16 0.56 3.21
C PRO A 110 9.45 -0.33 2.17
N PRO A 111 10.14 -1.38 1.67
CA PRO A 111 9.59 -2.47 0.87
C PRO A 111 8.10 -2.76 0.97
N ALA A 112 7.59 -3.02 2.18
CA ALA A 112 6.21 -3.45 2.42
C ALA A 112 5.40 -2.43 3.25
N ASP A 113 5.85 -1.18 3.33
CA ASP A 113 5.07 -0.13 3.99
C ASP A 113 3.76 0.10 3.22
N GLY A 114 2.64 0.27 3.94
CA GLY A 114 1.33 0.35 3.30
C GLY A 114 0.63 -1.00 3.01
N TRP A 115 1.23 -2.14 3.37
CA TRP A 115 0.64 -3.47 3.16
C TRP A 115 0.33 -4.19 4.47
N ALA A 116 -0.86 -4.80 4.54
CA ALA A 116 -1.30 -5.56 5.70
C ALA A 116 -0.61 -6.93 5.76
N ILE A 117 -0.54 -7.65 4.63
CA ILE A 117 0.22 -8.89 4.53
C ILE A 117 0.64 -9.18 3.09
N VAL A 118 1.83 -9.74 2.93
CA VAL A 118 2.41 -10.23 1.68
C VAL A 118 2.72 -11.72 1.86
N ILE A 119 2.02 -12.57 1.11
CA ILE A 119 2.23 -14.02 1.06
C ILE A 119 3.11 -14.34 -0.16
N THR A 120 4.38 -14.62 0.08
CA THR A 120 5.39 -14.84 -0.97
C THR A 120 5.39 -16.26 -1.54
N GLU A 121 4.96 -17.25 -0.74
CA GLU A 121 5.02 -18.70 -1.04
C GLU A 121 6.42 -19.29 -1.20
N GLU A 122 7.46 -18.56 -0.80
CA GLU A 122 8.84 -19.05 -0.94
C GLU A 122 9.10 -20.29 -0.08
N GLY A 123 9.66 -21.32 -0.71
CA GLY A 123 9.89 -22.61 -0.06
C GLY A 123 8.62 -23.40 0.29
N ALA A 124 7.42 -22.90 -0.06
CA ALA A 124 6.18 -23.65 0.10
C ALA A 124 6.12 -24.84 -0.86
N PRO A 125 5.47 -25.96 -0.49
CA PRO A 125 5.23 -27.05 -1.43
C PRO A 125 4.36 -26.57 -2.60
N ALA A 126 4.43 -27.26 -3.74
CA ALA A 126 3.66 -26.89 -4.94
C ALA A 126 2.13 -27.01 -4.76
N THR A 127 1.68 -27.74 -3.74
CA THR A 127 0.27 -27.99 -3.44
C THR A 127 -0.06 -27.60 -2.01
N GLY A 128 -1.34 -27.29 -1.75
CA GLY A 128 -1.83 -26.91 -0.42
C GLY A 128 -1.93 -25.40 -0.25
N ASN A 129 -2.68 -25.00 0.76
CA ASN A 129 -2.96 -23.60 1.03
C ASN A 129 -1.75 -22.91 1.66
N THR A 130 -1.53 -21.66 1.28
CA THR A 130 -0.49 -20.76 1.80
C THR A 130 -1.10 -19.60 2.57
N PHE A 131 -2.38 -19.32 2.35
CA PHE A 131 -3.13 -18.33 3.09
C PHE A 131 -4.46 -18.92 3.54
N GLU A 132 -4.58 -19.23 4.83
CA GLU A 132 -5.72 -19.98 5.34
C GLU A 132 -6.32 -19.36 6.61
N PHE A 133 -7.64 -19.26 6.62
CA PHE A 133 -8.44 -19.03 7.82
C PHE A 133 -9.46 -20.17 8.00
N SER A 134 -9.24 -21.03 9.01
CA SER A 134 -9.94 -22.33 9.10
C SER A 134 -11.03 -22.44 10.18
N LEU A 135 -11.19 -21.43 11.07
CA LEU A 135 -12.08 -21.51 12.24
C LEU A 135 -13.11 -20.37 12.34
N GLY A 136 -14.18 -20.64 13.09
CA GLY A 136 -15.51 -19.98 13.12
C GLY A 136 -15.63 -18.46 13.38
N GLY A 137 -14.55 -17.70 13.48
CA GLY A 137 -14.60 -16.24 13.59
C GLY A 137 -14.67 -15.54 12.23
N LYS A 138 -14.87 -14.22 12.25
CA LYS A 138 -14.85 -13.35 11.06
C LYS A 138 -13.54 -12.54 11.09
N PRO A 139 -12.45 -13.02 10.50
CA PRO A 139 -11.22 -12.26 10.46
C PRO A 139 -11.39 -11.00 9.61
N GLU A 140 -10.77 -9.92 10.07
CA GLU A 140 -10.71 -8.64 9.36
C GLU A 140 -9.24 -8.30 9.10
N ILE A 141 -8.94 -7.93 7.86
CA ILE A 141 -7.60 -7.51 7.43
C ILE A 141 -7.71 -6.06 6.98
N ASN A 142 -7.09 -5.17 7.73
CA ASN A 142 -7.14 -3.75 7.51
C ASN A 142 -5.98 -3.33 6.61
N GLY A 143 -6.26 -3.25 5.31
CA GLY A 143 -5.39 -2.76 4.26
C GLY A 143 -5.04 -3.78 3.17
N PRO A 144 -4.20 -3.38 2.20
CA PRO A 144 -3.88 -4.18 1.02
C PRO A 144 -3.17 -5.50 1.33
N VAL A 145 -3.48 -6.52 0.54
CA VAL A 145 -2.91 -7.87 0.66
C VAL A 145 -2.28 -8.29 -0.65
N PHE A 146 -1.06 -8.83 -0.60
CA PHE A 146 -0.45 -9.48 -1.77
C PHE A 146 -0.44 -10.99 -1.59
N LEU A 147 -0.90 -11.71 -2.61
CA LEU A 147 -0.93 -13.18 -2.65
C LEU A 147 -0.16 -13.64 -3.88
N ASN A 148 0.90 -14.43 -3.72
CA ASN A 148 1.60 -14.98 -4.88
C ASN A 148 0.69 -15.91 -5.70
N SER A 149 -0.19 -16.68 -5.05
CA SER A 149 -1.19 -17.52 -5.73
C SER A 149 -2.56 -17.44 -5.03
N PRO A 150 -3.54 -16.67 -5.55
CA PRO A 150 -4.88 -16.60 -4.96
C PRO A 150 -5.58 -17.96 -4.88
N SER A 151 -5.31 -18.86 -5.83
CA SER A 151 -5.86 -20.22 -5.87
C SER A 151 -5.45 -21.10 -4.68
N ARG A 152 -4.43 -20.68 -3.91
CA ARG A 152 -3.93 -21.34 -2.71
C ARG A 152 -4.41 -20.66 -1.42
N SER A 153 -5.44 -19.82 -1.54
CA SER A 153 -6.11 -19.19 -0.42
C SER A 153 -7.38 -19.93 -0.04
N ASN A 154 -7.56 -20.20 1.24
CA ASN A 154 -8.74 -20.89 1.76
C ASN A 154 -9.33 -20.14 2.96
N PHE A 155 -10.48 -19.50 2.74
CA PHE A 155 -11.27 -18.88 3.79
C PHE A 155 -12.45 -19.79 4.11
N SER A 156 -12.31 -20.59 5.17
CA SER A 156 -13.40 -21.47 5.62
C SER A 156 -14.55 -20.70 6.27
N GLN A 157 -14.34 -19.42 6.60
CA GLN A 157 -15.34 -18.50 7.17
C GLN A 157 -15.29 -17.13 6.47
N PRO A 158 -16.38 -16.34 6.54
CA PRO A 158 -16.41 -14.98 6.01
C PRO A 158 -15.24 -14.14 6.53
N THR A 159 -14.38 -13.71 5.61
CA THR A 159 -13.19 -12.88 5.83
C THR A 159 -13.39 -11.57 5.10
N THR A 160 -13.12 -10.44 5.77
CA THR A 160 -13.27 -9.12 5.16
C THR A 160 -11.92 -8.43 5.01
N ILE A 161 -11.63 -7.93 3.81
CA ILE A 161 -10.56 -6.95 3.59
C ILE A 161 -11.17 -5.57 3.74
N VAL A 162 -10.67 -4.80 4.70
CA VAL A 162 -11.13 -3.45 5.02
C VAL A 162 -10.11 -2.45 4.51
N GLU A 163 -10.54 -1.43 3.77
CA GLU A 163 -9.68 -0.37 3.23
C GLU A 163 -8.49 -0.91 2.42
N GLY A 164 -8.69 -1.97 1.64
CA GLY A 164 -7.63 -2.61 0.88
C GLY A 164 -8.10 -3.49 -0.27
N ASP A 165 -7.17 -3.78 -1.17
CA ASP A 165 -7.35 -4.65 -2.32
C ASP A 165 -6.44 -5.88 -2.21
N ILE A 166 -6.79 -6.97 -2.90
CA ILE A 166 -5.91 -8.12 -3.07
C ILE A 166 -5.16 -7.99 -4.38
N TRP A 167 -3.84 -8.19 -4.34
CA TRP A 167 -2.95 -8.15 -5.50
C TRP A 167 -2.27 -9.49 -5.70
N TYR A 168 -2.07 -9.90 -6.96
CA TYR A 168 -1.35 -11.13 -7.27
C TYR A 168 -0.62 -11.06 -8.63
N PRO A 169 0.47 -11.81 -8.82
CA PRO A 169 1.20 -11.81 -10.08
C PRO A 169 0.47 -12.61 -11.16
N ASP A 170 0.13 -11.97 -12.28
CA ASP A 170 -0.43 -12.62 -13.47
C ASP A 170 -0.30 -11.71 -14.70
N ASP A 171 0.71 -11.95 -15.52
CA ASP A 171 0.96 -11.18 -16.75
C ASP A 171 -0.20 -11.28 -17.75
N GLY A 172 -0.87 -12.43 -17.83
CA GLY A 172 -1.97 -12.63 -18.78
C GLY A 172 -3.20 -11.78 -18.44
N CYS A 173 -3.41 -11.56 -17.13
CA CYS A 173 -4.46 -10.67 -16.63
C CYS A 173 -4.02 -9.20 -16.63
N ALA A 174 -2.77 -8.91 -16.26
CA ALA A 174 -2.29 -7.55 -16.01
C ALA A 174 -1.95 -6.76 -17.28
N VAL A 175 -1.59 -7.44 -18.37
CA VAL A 175 -1.06 -6.75 -19.57
C VAL A 175 -2.18 -6.11 -20.37
N SER A 176 -2.27 -4.78 -20.28
CA SER A 176 -3.10 -3.93 -21.14
C SER A 176 -2.35 -3.50 -22.42
N ASN A 177 -1.01 -3.46 -22.38
CA ASN A 177 -0.17 -3.14 -23.52
C ASN A 177 1.16 -3.92 -23.50
N PRO A 178 1.35 -4.94 -24.36
CA PRO A 178 2.54 -5.80 -24.35
C PRO A 178 3.83 -5.09 -24.80
N SER A 179 3.75 -3.85 -25.28
CA SER A 179 4.91 -3.04 -25.67
C SER A 179 5.48 -2.18 -24.55
N ASP A 180 4.75 -2.03 -23.45
CA ASP A 180 5.20 -1.28 -22.28
C ASP A 180 5.86 -2.19 -21.25
N SER A 181 7.09 -1.83 -20.87
CA SER A 181 7.91 -2.54 -19.88
C SER A 181 7.61 -2.13 -18.43
N GLY A 182 6.70 -1.18 -18.21
CA GLY A 182 6.29 -0.67 -16.91
C GLY A 182 5.55 -1.67 -16.03
N VAL A 183 5.17 -1.21 -14.82
CA VAL A 183 4.26 -1.95 -13.95
C VAL A 183 2.86 -1.81 -14.52
N GLN A 184 2.25 -2.92 -14.87
CA GLN A 184 0.90 -3.00 -15.40
C GLN A 184 0.05 -3.81 -14.45
N PHE A 185 -1.22 -3.44 -14.35
CA PHE A 185 -2.19 -4.15 -13.55
C PHE A 185 -3.59 -3.97 -14.10
N ALA A 186 -4.47 -4.91 -13.75
CA ALA A 186 -5.88 -4.86 -14.12
C ALA A 186 -6.73 -5.47 -13.01
N ARG A 187 -8.02 -5.13 -13.00
CA ARG A 187 -8.98 -5.79 -12.12
C ARG A 187 -9.17 -7.23 -12.59
N SER A 188 -9.03 -8.16 -11.67
CA SER A 188 -9.21 -9.58 -11.91
C SER A 188 -10.66 -10.01 -11.70
N SER A 189 -11.07 -11.03 -12.46
CA SER A 189 -12.35 -11.72 -12.28
C SER A 189 -12.26 -12.89 -11.29
N VAL A 190 -11.07 -13.16 -10.72
CA VAL A 190 -10.88 -14.18 -9.69
C VAL A 190 -11.79 -13.88 -8.50
N THR A 191 -12.45 -14.93 -7.99
CA THR A 191 -13.26 -14.88 -6.79
C THR A 191 -12.70 -15.84 -5.76
N LEU A 192 -12.61 -15.41 -4.50
CA LEU A 192 -12.25 -16.26 -3.38
C LEU A 192 -13.49 -16.52 -2.52
N ASN A 193 -13.76 -17.79 -2.24
CA ASN A 193 -14.94 -18.17 -1.45
C ASN A 193 -14.86 -17.55 -0.06
N ASN A 194 -16.00 -17.08 0.46
CA ASN A 194 -16.12 -16.44 1.76
C ASN A 194 -15.23 -15.19 1.94
N LEU A 195 -14.77 -14.56 0.87
CA LEU A 195 -14.10 -13.27 0.93
C LEU A 195 -15.09 -12.14 0.61
N SER A 196 -15.04 -11.06 1.39
CA SER A 196 -15.72 -9.81 1.11
C SER A 196 -14.77 -8.62 1.25
N PHE A 197 -15.17 -7.48 0.70
CA PHE A 197 -14.42 -6.23 0.82
C PHE A 197 -15.28 -5.12 1.40
N ASP A 198 -14.64 -4.23 2.16
CA ASP A 198 -15.21 -2.99 2.67
C ASP A 198 -14.28 -1.80 2.34
N PRO A 199 -14.69 -0.84 1.50
CA PRO A 199 -15.97 -0.77 0.80
C PRO A 199 -16.10 -1.84 -0.31
N THR A 200 -17.33 -2.16 -0.69
CA THR A 200 -17.64 -3.16 -1.75
C THR A 200 -17.11 -2.80 -3.15
N THR A 201 -16.63 -1.57 -3.36
CA THR A 201 -16.00 -1.11 -4.61
C THR A 201 -14.63 -1.76 -4.86
N ARG A 202 -14.00 -2.30 -3.81
CA ARG A 202 -12.70 -2.99 -3.87
C ARG A 202 -12.75 -4.33 -4.57
N GLY A 203 -11.58 -4.94 -4.75
CA GLY A 203 -11.52 -6.27 -5.30
C GLY A 203 -10.13 -6.87 -5.39
N ILE A 204 -10.02 -7.79 -6.35
CA ILE A 204 -8.78 -8.50 -6.65
C ILE A 204 -8.21 -7.90 -7.93
N TYR A 205 -6.91 -7.63 -7.92
CA TYR A 205 -6.13 -7.10 -9.02
C TYR A 205 -4.97 -8.02 -9.34
N CYS A 206 -4.66 -8.14 -10.62
CA CYS A 206 -3.47 -8.80 -11.12
C CYS A 206 -2.41 -7.77 -11.48
N VAL A 207 -1.14 -8.06 -11.26
CA VAL A 207 0.00 -7.20 -11.60
C VAL A 207 1.06 -8.01 -12.36
N ASN A 208 1.78 -7.38 -13.29
CA ASN A 208 2.85 -8.02 -14.07
C ASN A 208 4.20 -8.08 -13.33
N ARG A 209 4.15 -8.20 -12.00
CA ARG A 209 5.33 -8.18 -11.12
C ARG A 209 5.21 -9.20 -10.02
N THR A 210 6.30 -9.91 -9.76
CA THR A 210 6.42 -10.81 -8.61
C THR A 210 6.64 -10.04 -7.32
N TRP A 211 6.46 -10.71 -6.18
CA TRP A 211 6.59 -10.09 -4.86
C TRP A 211 7.97 -9.44 -4.67
N ASP A 212 9.04 -10.10 -5.09
CA ASP A 212 10.42 -9.64 -4.94
C ASP A 212 10.72 -8.42 -5.83
N GLN A 213 10.00 -8.26 -6.95
CA GLN A 213 10.09 -7.07 -7.80
C GLN A 213 9.33 -5.87 -7.21
N LEU A 214 8.22 -6.11 -6.51
CA LEU A 214 7.40 -5.05 -5.89
C LEU A 214 7.98 -4.57 -4.56
N PHE A 215 8.40 -5.52 -3.72
CA PHE A 215 8.82 -5.24 -2.35
C PHE A 215 10.35 -5.30 -2.21
N GLY A 216 11.08 -5.94 -3.12
CA GLY A 216 12.51 -6.19 -2.94
C GLY A 216 12.78 -7.37 -2.01
N THR A 217 14.03 -7.82 -1.97
CA THR A 217 14.42 -9.03 -1.22
C THR A 217 15.08 -8.75 0.12
N ASN A 218 15.50 -7.51 0.40
CA ASN A 218 16.29 -7.17 1.57
C ASN A 218 15.79 -5.90 2.28
N LEU A 219 15.56 -6.01 3.58
CA LEU A 219 15.46 -4.86 4.47
C LEU A 219 16.83 -4.44 4.99
N THR A 220 16.96 -3.18 5.37
CA THR A 220 18.14 -2.69 6.10
C THR A 220 18.32 -3.48 7.40
N VAL A 221 19.50 -4.06 7.57
CA VAL A 221 19.92 -4.74 8.80
C VAL A 221 20.70 -3.74 9.65
N SER A 222 20.43 -3.69 10.96
CA SER A 222 21.20 -2.86 11.89
C SER A 222 22.70 -3.18 11.80
N THR A 223 23.53 -2.15 11.85
CA THR A 223 25.00 -2.32 11.90
C THR A 223 25.42 -3.09 13.15
N LYS A 224 24.60 -3.08 14.23
CA LYS A 224 24.84 -3.88 15.44
C LYS A 224 24.86 -5.37 15.19
N VAL A 225 24.09 -5.86 14.22
CA VAL A 225 24.12 -7.28 13.86
C VAL A 225 25.51 -7.67 13.35
N ALA A 226 26.09 -6.86 12.46
CA ALA A 226 27.43 -7.11 11.94
C ALA A 226 28.52 -6.98 13.03
N GLU A 227 28.36 -6.04 13.97
CA GLU A 227 29.24 -5.93 15.14
C GLU A 227 29.18 -7.22 15.99
N TYR A 228 27.99 -7.73 16.30
CA TYR A 228 27.83 -8.98 17.04
C TYR A 228 28.41 -10.18 16.29
N GLU A 229 28.28 -10.21 14.96
CA GLU A 229 28.82 -11.29 14.12
C GLU A 229 30.36 -11.25 14.01
N ALA A 230 30.96 -10.07 14.02
CA ALA A 230 32.42 -9.93 13.98
C ALA A 230 33.08 -10.47 15.27
N ASP A 231 32.38 -10.38 16.40
CA ASP A 231 32.90 -10.72 17.72
C ASP A 231 32.55 -12.14 18.19
N LEU A 232 31.95 -13.00 17.34
CA LEU A 232 31.43 -14.33 17.73
C LEU A 232 32.44 -15.22 18.48
N GLY A 233 33.75 -15.07 18.23
CA GLY A 233 34.80 -15.84 18.91
C GLY A 233 35.03 -15.48 20.38
N THR A 234 34.59 -14.29 20.80
CA THR A 234 34.72 -13.77 22.18
C THR A 234 33.38 -13.51 22.84
N TRP A 235 32.30 -13.70 22.09
CA TRP A 235 30.99 -13.24 22.48
C TRP A 235 30.40 -14.10 23.60
N GLN A 236 29.86 -13.45 24.63
CA GLN A 236 29.18 -14.08 25.75
C GLN A 236 27.72 -13.67 25.76
N ASN A 237 26.85 -14.64 26.09
CA ASN A 237 25.43 -14.39 26.24
C ASN A 237 25.18 -13.26 27.25
N PRO A 238 24.49 -12.15 26.88
CA PRO A 238 24.25 -11.06 27.79
C PRO A 238 23.55 -11.58 29.03
N GLY A 239 23.98 -11.08 30.18
CA GLY A 239 23.28 -11.35 31.42
C GLY A 239 21.86 -10.81 31.40
N TYR A 240 21.08 -11.20 32.41
CA TYR A 240 19.81 -10.55 32.72
C TYR A 240 19.86 -10.00 34.14
N ASN A 241 19.12 -8.91 34.37
CA ASN A 241 18.86 -8.38 35.70
C ASN A 241 17.50 -8.86 36.20
N ILE A 242 17.29 -8.84 37.51
CA ILE A 242 15.99 -9.10 38.12
C ILE A 242 15.56 -7.84 38.85
N GLU A 243 14.45 -7.25 38.41
CA GLU A 243 13.81 -6.10 39.04
C GLU A 243 12.44 -6.54 39.55
N GLY A 244 12.33 -6.80 40.86
CA GLY A 244 11.13 -7.44 41.42
C GLY A 244 10.96 -8.86 40.88
N SER A 245 9.82 -9.14 40.23
CA SER A 245 9.54 -10.40 39.53
C SER A 245 9.84 -10.34 38.02
N CYS A 246 10.24 -9.17 37.50
CA CYS A 246 10.60 -8.98 36.10
C CYS A 246 12.03 -9.40 35.84
N ARG A 247 12.23 -10.24 34.82
CA ARG A 247 13.56 -10.53 34.27
C ARG A 247 13.85 -9.58 33.12
N VAL A 248 14.91 -8.79 33.24
CA VAL A 248 15.26 -7.71 32.33
C VAL A 248 16.47 -8.12 31.49
N PHE A 249 16.33 -8.08 30.17
CA PHE A 249 17.35 -8.42 29.19
C PHE A 249 17.84 -7.16 28.47
N GLU A 250 19.15 -7.12 28.19
CA GLU A 250 19.80 -6.04 27.46
C GLU A 250 19.95 -6.40 25.97
N PRO A 251 19.96 -5.42 25.04
CA PRO A 251 20.20 -5.67 23.62
C PRO A 251 21.50 -6.44 23.38
N GLY A 252 21.45 -7.41 22.46
CA GLY A 252 22.58 -8.28 22.19
C GLY A 252 22.25 -9.47 21.31
N TYR A 253 23.28 -10.22 20.96
CA TYR A 253 23.13 -11.54 20.39
C TYR A 253 22.68 -12.52 21.50
N TYR A 254 22.13 -13.69 21.20
CA TYR A 254 21.65 -14.65 22.18
C TYR A 254 21.67 -16.07 21.59
N THR A 255 22.35 -16.99 22.27
CA THR A 255 22.39 -18.42 21.95
C THR A 255 21.75 -19.31 23.03
N SER A 256 21.30 -18.68 24.12
CA SER A 256 20.41 -19.30 25.11
C SER A 256 19.53 -18.22 25.72
N LEU A 257 18.31 -18.59 26.12
CA LEU A 257 17.35 -17.63 26.66
C LEU A 257 16.75 -18.16 27.97
N PRO A 258 17.37 -17.84 29.13
CA PRO A 258 16.84 -18.26 30.42
C PRO A 258 15.63 -17.38 30.76
N LEU A 259 14.42 -17.74 30.29
CA LEU A 259 13.20 -16.96 30.54
C LEU A 259 12.62 -17.20 31.95
N GLY A 260 12.28 -16.13 32.66
CA GLY A 260 11.41 -16.12 33.84
C GLY A 260 9.93 -16.24 33.46
N ASN A 261 9.03 -15.92 34.40
CA ASN A 261 7.60 -15.84 34.12
C ASN A 261 7.25 -14.52 33.43
N ASN A 262 7.87 -13.42 33.87
CA ASN A 262 7.71 -12.10 33.28
C ASN A 262 9.08 -11.64 32.78
N ASN A 263 9.16 -11.30 31.50
CA ASN A 263 10.41 -10.98 30.84
C ASN A 263 10.23 -9.67 30.09
N TYR A 264 11.16 -8.75 30.28
CA TYR A 264 11.26 -7.52 29.53
C TYR A 264 12.61 -7.45 28.83
N PHE A 265 12.58 -7.21 27.53
CA PHE A 265 13.76 -6.94 26.72
C PHE A 265 13.76 -5.46 26.43
N LYS A 266 14.77 -4.74 26.91
CA LYS A 266 14.90 -3.29 26.68
C LYS A 266 14.95 -2.95 25.19
N SER A 267 14.67 -1.71 24.84
CA SER A 267 14.77 -1.18 23.49
C SER A 267 16.17 -1.37 22.90
N GLY A 268 16.25 -1.85 21.66
CA GLY A 268 17.50 -2.13 20.97
C GLY A 268 17.46 -3.31 19.99
N ASP A 269 18.63 -3.74 19.54
CA ASP A 269 18.77 -4.83 18.56
C ASP A 269 19.07 -6.16 19.26
N TYR A 270 18.29 -7.18 18.94
CA TYR A 270 18.44 -8.54 19.48
C TYR A 270 18.71 -9.53 18.36
N VAL A 271 19.72 -10.37 18.48
CA VAL A 271 19.97 -11.46 17.52
C VAL A 271 19.80 -12.80 18.22
N PHE A 272 18.72 -13.52 17.92
CA PHE A 272 18.49 -14.85 18.49
C PHE A 272 18.92 -15.93 17.50
N ASP A 273 20.03 -16.60 17.81
CA ASP A 273 20.69 -17.53 16.91
C ASP A 273 20.70 -18.95 17.50
N ASN A 274 20.09 -19.88 16.78
CA ASN A 274 20.04 -21.30 17.11
C ASN A 274 19.52 -21.62 18.52
N LEU A 275 18.52 -20.87 19.00
CA LEU A 275 17.84 -21.16 20.27
C LEU A 275 16.97 -22.42 20.21
N GLY A 276 16.69 -22.95 19.02
CA GLY A 276 15.71 -24.00 18.80
C GLY A 276 14.27 -23.51 19.04
N LEU A 277 13.45 -24.36 19.65
CA LEU A 277 12.07 -24.00 20.01
C LEU A 277 12.03 -23.29 21.35
N VAL A 278 11.68 -22.00 21.35
CA VAL A 278 11.42 -21.21 22.56
C VAL A 278 9.93 -21.36 22.93
N THR A 279 9.65 -22.20 23.92
CA THR A 279 8.29 -22.43 24.42
C THR A 279 7.92 -21.42 25.51
N LEU A 280 6.88 -20.63 25.26
CA LEU A 280 6.29 -19.71 26.22
C LEU A 280 5.06 -20.37 26.85
N LYS A 281 5.21 -20.90 28.07
CA LYS A 281 4.12 -21.55 28.83
C LYS A 281 4.05 -20.95 30.24
N GLY A 282 3.02 -20.17 30.52
CA GLY A 282 2.99 -19.36 31.74
C GLY A 282 4.03 -18.22 31.74
N LYS A 283 4.54 -17.85 30.55
CA LYS A 283 5.62 -16.88 30.37
C LYS A 283 5.15 -15.74 29.47
N THR A 284 5.37 -14.51 29.90
CA THR A 284 5.17 -13.31 29.10
C THR A 284 6.53 -12.71 28.78
N MET A 285 6.70 -12.32 27.51
CA MET A 285 7.88 -11.66 26.98
C MET A 285 7.43 -10.41 26.23
N THR A 286 7.84 -9.23 26.70
CA THR A 286 7.63 -7.98 26.00
C THR A 286 8.99 -7.37 25.62
N MET A 287 9.11 -6.85 24.40
CA MET A 287 10.37 -6.31 23.88
C MET A 287 10.17 -4.88 23.38
N GLY A 288 11.09 -4.00 23.78
CA GLY A 288 11.08 -2.58 23.43
C GLY A 288 10.05 -1.79 24.21
N ASN A 289 10.37 -0.53 24.51
CA ASN A 289 9.39 0.42 24.99
C ASN A 289 8.48 0.85 23.82
N ILE A 290 7.20 0.99 24.12
CA ILE A 290 6.20 1.56 23.22
C ILE A 290 5.67 2.85 23.85
N THR A 291 6.11 3.98 23.31
CA THR A 291 5.58 5.31 23.65
C THR A 291 4.23 5.58 22.95
N ARG A 292 3.84 4.73 21.98
CA ARG A 292 2.58 4.86 21.23
C ARG A 292 1.40 4.38 22.09
N GLN A 293 0.72 5.34 22.71
CA GLN A 293 -0.50 5.18 23.52
C GLN A 293 -1.70 4.52 22.81
N GLU A 294 -1.59 4.18 21.52
CA GLU A 294 -2.72 3.82 20.67
C GLU A 294 -3.08 2.33 20.67
N TYR A 295 -2.22 1.44 21.21
CA TYR A 295 -2.43 0.00 21.12
C TYR A 295 -2.37 -0.71 22.47
N PRO A 296 -3.31 -1.60 22.79
CA PRO A 296 -3.24 -2.37 24.02
C PRO A 296 -2.05 -3.34 23.95
N ALA A 297 -1.01 -3.03 24.73
CA ALA A 297 0.14 -3.91 24.95
C ALA A 297 -0.31 -5.22 25.61
N ILE A 298 0.45 -6.29 25.39
CA ILE A 298 0.27 -7.53 26.13
C ILE A 298 0.55 -7.24 27.60
N ASP A 299 -0.37 -7.66 28.47
CA ASP A 299 -0.26 -7.40 29.90
C ASP A 299 0.99 -8.08 30.49
N ASN A 300 1.90 -7.25 31.00
CA ASN A 300 3.13 -7.63 31.68
C ASN A 300 3.39 -6.69 32.86
N THR A 301 2.36 -6.49 33.70
CA THR A 301 2.40 -5.59 34.88
C THR A 301 3.66 -5.68 35.74
N ASP A 302 4.17 -6.88 35.95
CA ASP A 302 5.40 -7.12 36.74
C ASP A 302 6.64 -6.42 36.15
N CYS A 303 6.63 -6.14 34.85
CA CYS A 303 7.70 -5.47 34.12
C CYS A 303 7.40 -4.02 33.75
N ASP A 304 6.22 -3.48 34.07
CA ASP A 304 5.79 -2.15 33.61
C ASP A 304 6.70 -1.02 34.11
N SER A 305 7.20 -1.10 35.35
CA SER A 305 8.11 -0.07 35.88
C SER A 305 9.42 -0.01 35.10
N VAL A 306 9.95 -1.16 34.68
CA VAL A 306 11.18 -1.26 33.89
C VAL A 306 10.92 -0.73 32.48
N ARG A 307 9.80 -1.13 31.88
CA ARG A 307 9.40 -0.68 30.54
C ARG A 307 9.20 0.83 30.47
N LEU A 308 8.57 1.43 31.48
CA LEU A 308 8.36 2.88 31.55
C LEU A 308 9.66 3.65 31.82
N ALA A 309 10.67 3.01 32.43
CA ALA A 309 11.98 3.60 32.66
C ALA A 309 12.93 3.47 31.46
N ASP A 310 12.59 2.63 30.48
CA ASP A 310 13.36 2.48 29.25
C ASP A 310 13.16 3.71 28.35
N SER A 311 14.23 4.51 28.20
CA SER A 311 14.18 5.79 27.49
C SER A 311 14.23 5.67 25.98
N ASP A 312 14.63 4.51 25.45
CA ASP A 312 14.77 4.30 24.02
C ASP A 312 13.48 3.71 23.43
N ASP A 313 13.20 3.99 22.16
CA ASP A 313 12.02 3.47 21.47
C ASP A 313 12.32 2.13 20.76
N GLY A 314 11.48 1.14 21.06
CA GLY A 314 11.36 -0.12 20.33
C GLY A 314 12.57 -1.07 20.34
N ALA A 315 12.31 -2.30 19.94
CA ALA A 315 13.29 -3.34 19.70
C ALA A 315 13.12 -3.96 18.30
N THR A 316 14.22 -4.45 17.73
CA THR A 316 14.19 -5.33 16.55
C THR A 316 14.75 -6.68 16.92
N LEU A 317 13.94 -7.72 16.71
CA LEU A 317 14.31 -9.12 16.89
C LEU A 317 14.78 -9.70 15.56
N TYR A 318 16.09 -9.86 15.42
CA TYR A 318 16.70 -10.62 14.35
C TYR A 318 16.71 -12.11 14.69
N ILE A 319 16.21 -12.94 13.77
CA ILE A 319 16.13 -14.39 13.98
C ILE A 319 17.06 -15.11 13.00
N LYS A 320 17.87 -16.03 13.53
CA LYS A 320 18.84 -16.84 12.78
C LYS A 320 18.77 -18.31 13.16
N GLY A 321 19.28 -19.15 12.28
CA GLY A 321 19.38 -20.59 12.51
C GLY A 321 18.02 -21.24 12.70
N ASN A 322 17.90 -22.14 13.67
CA ASN A 322 16.67 -22.90 13.93
C ASN A 322 15.73 -22.28 14.99
N THR A 323 15.96 -21.02 15.38
CA THR A 323 15.16 -20.31 16.38
C THR A 323 13.71 -20.13 15.92
N ARG A 324 12.76 -20.53 16.76
CA ARG A 324 11.31 -20.29 16.58
C ARG A 324 10.60 -20.21 17.93
N PHE A 325 9.38 -19.69 17.93
CA PHE A 325 8.61 -19.46 19.15
C PHE A 325 7.28 -20.21 19.13
N GLU A 326 6.90 -20.76 20.28
CA GLU A 326 5.58 -21.31 20.51
C GLU A 326 4.93 -20.67 21.74
N SER A 327 3.82 -19.98 21.52
CA SER A 327 2.94 -19.49 22.58
C SER A 327 1.96 -20.59 23.00
N GLN A 328 2.05 -20.98 24.28
CA GLN A 328 1.14 -21.94 24.92
C GLN A 328 0.23 -21.24 25.94
N ALA A 329 -0.51 -22.00 26.75
CA ALA A 329 -1.48 -21.44 27.69
C ALA A 329 -0.86 -20.41 28.65
N ASN A 330 -1.59 -19.31 28.88
CA ASN A 330 -1.19 -18.18 29.75
C ASN A 330 0.19 -17.63 29.36
N SER A 331 0.40 -17.33 28.09
CA SER A 331 1.67 -16.78 27.61
C SER A 331 1.46 -15.62 26.65
N GLY A 332 2.50 -14.80 26.51
CA GLY A 332 2.48 -13.63 25.66
C GLY A 332 3.85 -13.36 25.05
N ILE A 333 3.87 -12.95 23.78
CA ILE A 333 5.05 -12.39 23.13
C ILE A 333 4.66 -11.09 22.42
N GLU A 334 5.29 -9.99 22.82
CA GLU A 334 5.16 -8.70 22.16
C GLU A 334 6.52 -8.18 21.72
N VAL A 335 6.61 -7.72 20.48
CA VAL A 335 7.77 -7.00 19.98
C VAL A 335 7.33 -5.65 19.45
N SER A 336 7.73 -4.59 20.16
CA SER A 336 7.50 -3.20 19.78
C SER A 336 8.59 -2.76 18.82
N GLY A 337 8.29 -2.47 17.55
CA GLY A 337 9.32 -2.29 16.54
C GLY A 337 10.21 -1.06 16.72
N LYS A 338 11.49 -1.19 16.35
CA LYS A 338 12.47 -0.10 16.28
C LYS A 338 12.66 0.38 14.84
N GLN A 339 13.04 1.63 14.66
CA GLN A 339 13.42 2.15 13.34
C GLN A 339 14.75 1.55 12.86
N GLN A 340 14.73 0.88 11.71
CA GLN A 340 15.86 0.32 10.97
C GLN A 340 15.93 0.99 9.59
N GLY A 341 16.85 1.95 9.44
CA GLY A 341 16.87 2.82 8.25
C GLY A 341 15.58 3.63 8.12
N THR A 342 14.81 3.38 7.07
CA THR A 342 13.52 4.06 6.81
C THR A 342 12.30 3.32 7.34
N ALA A 343 12.47 2.11 7.88
CA ALA A 343 11.37 1.23 8.28
C ALA A 343 11.30 1.05 9.79
N PHE A 344 10.11 0.94 10.37
CA PHE A 344 9.97 0.33 11.70
C PHE A 344 9.89 -1.18 11.52
N VAL A 345 10.79 -1.91 12.18
CA VAL A 345 10.92 -3.37 12.05
C VAL A 345 10.90 -3.99 13.43
N ALA A 346 9.93 -4.87 13.67
CA ALA A 346 9.82 -5.63 14.91
C ALA A 346 10.57 -6.96 14.80
N VAL A 347 10.37 -7.69 13.70
CA VAL A 347 11.01 -8.99 13.48
C VAL A 347 11.64 -9.04 12.09
N HIS A 348 12.90 -9.50 12.02
CA HIS A 348 13.62 -9.68 10.76
C HIS A 348 14.34 -11.04 10.76
N VAL A 349 13.90 -11.95 9.90
CA VAL A 349 14.59 -13.24 9.71
C VAL A 349 15.73 -13.05 8.72
N LEU A 350 16.96 -13.37 9.14
CA LEU A 350 18.17 -13.20 8.32
C LEU A 350 18.54 -14.50 7.59
N ASN A 351 19.15 -15.44 8.32
CA ASN A 351 19.60 -16.72 7.79
C ASN A 351 18.97 -17.85 8.62
N SER A 352 17.67 -18.08 8.43
CA SER A 352 17.00 -19.19 9.09
C SER A 352 17.31 -20.51 8.39
N SER A 353 17.55 -21.56 9.18
CA SER A 353 17.54 -22.94 8.68
C SER A 353 16.13 -23.53 8.68
N LEU A 354 15.14 -22.79 9.18
CA LEU A 354 13.73 -23.12 9.09
C LEU A 354 13.22 -22.67 7.72
N GLY A 355 12.51 -23.57 7.03
CA GLY A 355 11.74 -23.22 5.83
C GLY A 355 10.24 -23.10 6.13
N TYR A 356 9.45 -22.98 5.07
CA TYR A 356 7.98 -22.90 5.11
C TYR A 356 7.32 -23.92 6.05
N SER A 357 7.77 -25.17 6.07
CA SER A 357 7.12 -26.26 6.84
C SER A 357 7.29 -26.15 8.36
N THR A 358 8.15 -25.25 8.84
CA THR A 358 8.37 -25.04 10.27
C THR A 358 8.04 -23.58 10.61
N PRO A 359 6.83 -23.29 11.12
CA PRO A 359 6.43 -21.92 11.37
C PRO A 359 7.35 -21.21 12.37
N LEU A 360 7.60 -19.93 12.10
CA LEU A 360 8.45 -19.06 12.92
C LEU A 360 7.79 -18.77 14.28
N PHE A 361 6.50 -18.48 14.23
CA PHE A 361 5.64 -18.29 15.40
C PHE A 361 4.48 -19.28 15.31
N THR A 362 4.29 -20.05 16.37
CA THR A 362 3.12 -20.88 16.57
C THR A 362 2.33 -20.42 17.80
N ALA A 363 1.00 -20.43 17.70
CA ALA A 363 0.12 -20.37 18.86
C ALA A 363 -0.86 -21.53 18.81
N ASN A 364 -0.69 -22.52 19.69
CA ASN A 364 -1.49 -23.74 19.68
C ASN A 364 -2.87 -23.56 20.36
N ASN A 365 -3.66 -24.61 20.58
CA ASN A 365 -4.96 -24.52 21.28
C ASN A 365 -4.82 -24.33 22.80
N GLY A 366 -5.61 -23.43 23.42
CA GLY A 366 -5.62 -23.19 24.88
C GLY A 366 -5.98 -21.76 25.28
N ALA A 367 -6.14 -21.49 26.58
CA ALA A 367 -6.57 -20.17 27.09
C ALA A 367 -5.40 -19.16 27.20
N LYS A 368 -5.72 -17.86 27.02
CA LYS A 368 -4.85 -16.68 27.23
C LYS A 368 -3.50 -16.78 26.52
N LYS A 369 -3.52 -16.66 25.19
CA LYS A 369 -2.33 -16.64 24.33
C LYS A 369 -2.33 -15.34 23.57
N GLU A 370 -1.20 -14.67 23.59
CA GLU A 370 -1.07 -13.34 23.00
C GLU A 370 0.21 -13.29 22.16
N VAL A 371 0.07 -12.85 20.92
CA VAL A 371 1.20 -12.60 20.02
C VAL A 371 0.95 -11.22 19.43
N ALA A 372 1.83 -10.27 19.70
CA ALA A 372 1.72 -8.91 19.21
C ALA A 372 3.03 -8.52 18.52
N VAL A 373 2.97 -8.28 17.22
CA VAL A 373 4.09 -7.73 16.46
C VAL A 373 3.69 -6.33 16.05
N GLN A 374 4.31 -5.33 16.68
CA GLN A 374 3.97 -3.91 16.57
C GLN A 374 4.99 -3.19 15.68
N ALA A 375 5.16 -3.68 14.45
CA ALA A 375 5.79 -3.08 13.28
C ALA A 375 6.02 -4.20 12.24
N LEU A 376 6.78 -3.94 11.18
CA LEU A 376 7.02 -4.90 10.12
C LEU A 376 7.62 -6.22 10.64
N LEU A 377 6.98 -7.34 10.28
CA LEU A 377 7.55 -8.68 10.34
C LEU A 377 8.07 -9.07 8.96
N TRP A 378 9.38 -9.26 8.84
CA TRP A 378 10.02 -9.67 7.59
C TRP A 378 10.58 -11.09 7.70
N ALA A 379 9.88 -12.03 7.09
CA ALA A 379 10.22 -13.45 7.10
C ALA A 379 9.81 -14.13 5.78
N PRO A 380 10.30 -13.66 4.61
CA PRO A 380 9.78 -14.06 3.30
C PRO A 380 9.87 -15.55 3.00
N TYR A 381 10.67 -16.34 3.74
CA TYR A 381 10.87 -17.78 3.55
C TYR A 381 10.23 -18.65 4.66
N ASN A 382 9.53 -18.04 5.62
CA ASN A 382 8.96 -18.72 6.77
C ASN A 382 7.45 -18.54 6.85
N SER A 383 6.77 -19.51 7.43
CA SER A 383 5.33 -19.44 7.68
C SER A 383 5.01 -18.96 9.11
N LEU A 384 3.78 -18.49 9.30
CA LEU A 384 3.18 -18.22 10.60
C LEU A 384 1.97 -19.14 10.80
N GLN A 385 1.78 -19.63 12.03
CA GLN A 385 0.65 -20.47 12.37
C GLN A 385 0.01 -20.04 13.69
N PHE A 386 -1.24 -19.61 13.63
CA PHE A 386 -2.05 -19.28 14.80
C PHE A 386 -3.30 -20.16 14.78
N ASP A 387 -3.34 -21.23 15.59
CA ASP A 387 -4.43 -22.23 15.54
C ASP A 387 -5.78 -21.63 15.96
N THR A 388 -6.09 -21.60 17.26
CA THR A 388 -7.33 -20.98 17.76
C THR A 388 -6.98 -19.90 18.74
N ILE A 389 -7.24 -18.64 18.35
CA ILE A 389 -7.10 -17.51 19.29
C ILE A 389 -8.41 -17.38 20.08
N PRO A 390 -8.37 -17.60 21.41
CA PRO A 390 -9.56 -17.54 22.25
C PRO A 390 -10.08 -16.11 22.38
N ALA A 391 -11.39 -15.99 22.59
CA ALA A 391 -12.16 -14.76 22.54
C ALA A 391 -11.68 -13.56 23.39
N GLN A 392 -10.85 -13.82 24.39
CA GLN A 392 -10.51 -12.85 25.41
C GLN A 392 -9.23 -12.09 25.14
N LYS A 393 -8.47 -12.41 24.08
CA LYS A 393 -7.12 -11.88 23.83
C LYS A 393 -6.78 -11.86 22.33
N ALA A 394 -5.88 -10.96 21.94
CA ALA A 394 -5.58 -10.65 20.54
C ALA A 394 -4.28 -11.32 20.08
N ALA A 395 -4.28 -11.93 18.89
CA ALA A 395 -3.06 -12.01 18.10
C ALA A 395 -3.13 -10.93 17.03
N VAL A 396 -2.02 -10.22 16.88
CA VAL A 396 -1.98 -8.90 16.27
C VAL A 396 -0.71 -8.80 15.44
N LEU A 397 -0.88 -8.51 14.16
CA LEU A 397 0.20 -8.07 13.28
C LEU A 397 -0.10 -6.61 12.90
N ARG A 398 0.41 -5.68 13.70
CA ARG A 398 0.20 -4.23 13.53
C ARG A 398 1.50 -3.63 12.99
N GLY A 399 1.63 -3.59 11.68
CA GLY A 399 2.97 -3.53 11.12
C GLY A 399 3.15 -4.04 9.72
N GLY A 400 2.17 -4.78 9.21
CA GLY A 400 2.38 -5.58 8.02
C GLY A 400 3.26 -6.81 8.29
N ALA A 401 3.11 -7.82 7.44
CA ALA A 401 3.98 -8.99 7.46
C ALA A 401 4.33 -9.42 6.04
N VAL A 402 5.58 -9.79 5.81
CA VAL A 402 6.05 -10.46 4.59
C VAL A 402 6.47 -11.88 4.97
N VAL A 403 5.69 -12.87 4.54
CA VAL A 403 5.83 -14.27 4.97
C VAL A 403 5.58 -15.24 3.82
N ALA A 404 6.16 -16.43 3.90
CA ALA A 404 5.92 -17.49 2.91
C ALA A 404 4.53 -18.10 3.01
N GLY A 405 3.94 -18.08 4.20
CA GLY A 405 2.58 -18.57 4.40
C GLY A 405 2.02 -18.15 5.74
N PHE A 406 0.70 -18.16 5.82
CA PHE A 406 -0.04 -17.79 7.00
C PHE A 406 -1.23 -18.73 7.17
N THR A 407 -1.34 -19.34 8.35
CA THR A 407 -2.50 -20.12 8.76
C THR A 407 -3.03 -19.56 10.07
N GLY A 408 -4.29 -19.17 10.08
CA GLY A 408 -4.96 -18.56 11.22
C GLY A 408 -6.28 -19.23 11.55
N GLY A 409 -6.70 -19.19 12.80
CA GLY A 409 -8.06 -19.51 13.20
C GLY A 409 -8.54 -18.60 14.34
N VAL A 410 -9.72 -18.03 14.13
CA VAL A 410 -10.36 -17.12 15.09
C VAL A 410 -11.50 -17.89 15.74
N SER A 411 -11.60 -17.86 17.07
CA SER A 411 -12.78 -18.42 17.74
C SER A 411 -14.01 -17.52 17.50
N ALA A 412 -15.20 -18.12 17.38
CA ALA A 412 -16.45 -17.42 17.04
C ALA A 412 -16.87 -16.31 18.02
N ALA A 413 -16.24 -16.22 19.19
CA ALA A 413 -16.52 -15.22 20.22
C ALA A 413 -15.42 -14.14 20.33
N ALA A 414 -14.37 -14.19 19.51
CA ALA A 414 -13.25 -13.25 19.59
C ALA A 414 -13.54 -11.90 18.94
N VAL A 415 -12.94 -10.86 19.51
CA VAL A 415 -12.87 -9.47 18.99
C VAL A 415 -11.92 -9.38 17.77
N GLY A 416 -11.75 -10.48 17.03
CA GLY A 416 -10.97 -10.52 15.78
C GLY A 416 -9.48 -10.80 15.98
N PHE A 417 -8.94 -11.60 15.06
CA PHE A 417 -7.52 -11.56 14.73
C PHE A 417 -7.32 -10.36 13.82
N VAL A 418 -6.39 -9.47 14.17
CA VAL A 418 -6.21 -8.18 13.49
C VAL A 418 -4.87 -8.19 12.77
N ILE A 419 -4.91 -8.07 11.45
CA ILE A 419 -3.76 -7.72 10.62
C ILE A 419 -4.00 -6.29 10.13
N GLU A 420 -3.04 -5.41 10.40
CA GLU A 420 -3.09 -4.00 10.04
C GLU A 420 -1.79 -3.55 9.38
N VAL A 421 -1.95 -2.66 8.41
CA VAL A 421 -0.86 -1.93 7.76
C VAL A 421 0.06 -1.28 8.80
N PRO A 422 1.39 -1.25 8.56
CA PRO A 422 2.34 -0.59 9.46
C PRO A 422 1.96 0.85 9.77
N THR A 423 2.05 1.26 11.04
CA THR A 423 2.02 2.69 11.39
C THR A 423 3.39 3.31 11.15
N SER A 424 3.68 3.55 9.88
CA SER A 424 4.81 4.38 9.48
C SER A 424 4.48 5.85 9.68
N ALA A 425 5.41 6.59 10.29
CA ALA A 425 5.36 8.05 10.30
C ALA A 425 5.89 8.67 8.99
N ALA A 426 6.45 7.85 8.10
CA ALA A 426 7.05 8.32 6.87
C ALA A 426 5.97 8.68 5.85
N SER A 427 6.11 9.85 5.24
CA SER A 427 5.39 10.21 4.03
C SER A 427 6.32 10.12 2.83
N THR A 428 5.76 9.76 1.69
CA THR A 428 6.41 9.82 0.38
C THR A 428 5.83 10.96 -0.43
N LYS A 429 6.59 11.49 -1.38
CA LYS A 429 6.09 12.44 -2.37
C LYS A 429 5.76 11.70 -3.65
N LEU A 430 4.49 11.72 -4.01
CA LEU A 430 3.98 11.21 -5.27
C LEU A 430 3.83 12.33 -6.29
N LEU A 431 4.25 12.05 -7.52
CA LEU A 431 3.87 12.76 -8.72
C LEU A 431 2.77 11.95 -9.39
N LEU A 432 1.60 12.54 -9.53
CA LEU A 432 0.48 11.99 -10.28
C LEU A 432 0.28 12.80 -11.55
N GLU A 433 0.13 12.13 -12.69
CA GLU A 433 -0.15 12.77 -13.97
C GLU A 433 -1.34 12.09 -14.63
N SER A 434 -2.46 12.79 -14.76
CA SER A 434 -3.64 12.31 -15.47
C SER A 434 -3.67 12.92 -16.86
N THR A 435 -3.51 12.09 -17.88
CA THR A 435 -3.51 12.49 -19.29
C THR A 435 -4.76 11.98 -19.98
N ALA A 436 -5.59 12.90 -20.47
CA ALA A 436 -6.77 12.58 -21.27
C ALA A 436 -6.47 12.79 -22.76
N THR A 437 -6.75 11.77 -23.57
CA THR A 437 -6.44 11.70 -25.00
C THR A 437 -7.70 11.50 -25.82
N ASP A 438 -7.86 12.28 -26.90
CA ASP A 438 -8.90 12.07 -27.91
C ASP A 438 -8.35 12.32 -29.33
N SER A 439 -9.21 12.22 -30.35
CA SER A 439 -8.84 12.47 -31.75
C SER A 439 -8.32 13.89 -32.06
N GLN A 440 -8.48 14.84 -31.15
CA GLN A 440 -8.10 16.24 -31.30
C GLN A 440 -6.87 16.62 -30.46
N GLY A 441 -6.33 15.71 -29.64
CA GLY A 441 -5.07 15.87 -28.92
C GLY A 441 -5.14 15.37 -27.48
N GLU A 442 -4.25 15.90 -26.65
CA GLU A 442 -4.06 15.47 -25.26
C GLU A 442 -4.17 16.68 -24.32
N ASN A 443 -4.54 16.44 -23.06
CA ASN A 443 -4.41 17.41 -21.96
C ASN A 443 -3.96 16.67 -20.72
N THR A 444 -3.04 17.25 -19.95
CA THR A 444 -2.51 16.61 -18.74
C THR A 444 -2.76 17.45 -17.49
N VAL A 445 -3.22 16.81 -16.42
CA VAL A 445 -3.28 17.38 -15.07
C VAL A 445 -2.19 16.75 -14.24
N ARG A 446 -1.32 17.56 -13.65
CA ARG A 446 -0.23 17.11 -12.77
C ARG A 446 -0.52 17.49 -11.33
N VAL A 447 -0.38 16.54 -10.42
CA VAL A 447 -0.46 16.72 -8.98
C VAL A 447 0.83 16.25 -8.31
N ILE A 448 1.30 17.02 -7.33
CA ILE A 448 2.32 16.57 -6.38
C ILE A 448 1.64 16.46 -5.03
N ALA A 449 1.67 15.28 -4.42
CA ALA A 449 1.06 15.02 -3.13
C ALA A 449 2.07 14.40 -2.16
N ASN A 450 2.00 14.78 -0.89
CA ASN A 450 2.60 13.98 0.18
C ASN A 450 1.60 12.90 0.53
N TYR A 451 2.02 11.64 0.45
CA TYR A 451 1.19 10.48 0.72
C TYR A 451 1.76 9.67 1.86
N ARG A 452 0.91 9.24 2.78
CA ARG A 452 1.26 8.34 3.87
C ARG A 452 0.53 7.00 3.66
N PRO A 453 1.21 5.96 3.13
CA PRO A 453 0.58 4.67 2.84
C PRO A 453 -0.05 3.99 4.05
N SER A 454 0.51 4.24 5.23
CA SER A 454 0.06 3.66 6.50
C SER A 454 -1.34 4.11 6.92
N THR A 455 -1.67 5.38 6.69
CA THR A 455 -2.94 5.98 7.11
C THR A 455 -3.89 6.20 5.94
N GLY A 456 -3.36 6.29 4.71
CA GLY A 456 -4.08 6.85 3.57
C GLY A 456 -4.02 8.37 3.52
N GLU A 457 -3.33 9.06 4.43
CA GLU A 457 -3.32 10.52 4.42
C GLU A 457 -2.66 11.08 3.15
N VAL A 458 -3.40 11.90 2.41
CA VAL A 458 -2.94 12.57 1.19
C VAL A 458 -3.00 14.09 1.40
N ALA A 459 -1.87 14.77 1.21
CA ALA A 459 -1.78 16.22 1.25
C ALA A 459 -1.25 16.76 -0.09
N VAL A 460 -2.15 17.35 -0.89
CA VAL A 460 -1.81 17.94 -2.20
C VAL A 460 -0.96 19.19 -2.00
N ALA A 461 0.29 19.13 -2.45
CA ALA A 461 1.24 20.24 -2.40
C ALA A 461 1.10 21.18 -3.62
N SER A 462 0.74 20.63 -4.79
CA SER A 462 0.46 21.43 -5.98
C SER A 462 -0.41 20.67 -6.98
N ARG A 463 -1.32 21.36 -7.67
CA ARG A 463 -2.09 20.87 -8.83
C ARG A 463 -1.92 21.87 -9.98
N ARG A 464 -1.55 21.39 -11.17
CA ARG A 464 -1.32 22.21 -12.37
C ARG A 464 -1.89 21.54 -13.60
N VAL A 465 -2.40 22.34 -14.52
CA VAL A 465 -2.72 21.91 -15.89
C VAL A 465 -1.45 22.09 -16.74
N LEU A 466 -1.08 21.07 -17.49
CA LEU A 466 -0.02 21.10 -18.47
C LEU A 466 -0.66 21.13 -19.85
N ASP A 467 -0.24 22.11 -20.65
CA ASP A 467 -0.70 22.33 -22.01
C ASP A 467 0.13 21.56 -23.03
#